data_AF-A0A562I4Z3-F1
#
_entry.id   AF-A0A562I4Z3-F1
#
_cell.length_a   1.000
_cell.length_b   1.000
_cell.length_c   1.000
_cell.angle_alpha   90.00
_cell.angle_beta   90.00
_cell.angle_gamma   90.00
#
_symmetry.space_group_name_H-M   'P 1'
#
loop_
_entity.id
_entity.type
_entity.pdbx_description
1 polymer ?
#
loop_
_entity_poly.entity_id
_entity_poly.type
_entity_poly.pdbx_seq_one_letter_code
_entity_poly.pdbx_strand_id
1 'polypeptide(L)' 'MPAKRSSRKSRGAPPRPSPVELTPPDPDTLVVAPAAPVPPFVETPPPPKSGPPAGGARFAAARNPRAGQARRYAFRRS' A
#
# COMPACT_ATOMS: atom_id res chain seq x y z
N MET A 1 -28.88 9.84 4.66
CA MET A 1 -28.78 10.43 3.30
C MET A 1 -27.36 10.97 3.11
N PRO A 2 -26.58 10.50 2.12
CA PRO A 2 -25.22 10.99 1.91
C PRO A 2 -25.23 12.39 1.28
N ALA A 3 -24.45 13.31 1.86
CA ALA A 3 -24.33 14.67 1.38
C ALA A 3 -23.54 14.73 0.06
N LYS A 4 -24.08 15.43 -0.95
CA LYS A 4 -23.41 15.63 -2.24
C LYS A 4 -22.23 16.59 -2.06
N ARG A 5 -21.00 16.13 -2.30
CA ARG A 5 -19.77 16.96 -2.32
C ARG A 5 -19.65 17.63 -3.69
N SER A 6 -19.43 18.95 -3.74
CA SER A 6 -19.30 19.69 -5.00
C SER A 6 -17.91 19.54 -5.63
N SER A 7 -17.86 19.43 -6.95
CA SER A 7 -16.64 19.26 -7.77
C SER A 7 -15.81 20.54 -7.93
N ARG A 8 -16.07 21.58 -7.13
CA ARG A 8 -15.50 22.94 -7.31
C ARG A 8 -13.96 23.00 -7.25
N LYS A 9 -13.30 21.93 -6.81
CA LYS A 9 -11.83 21.82 -6.75
C LYS A 9 -11.24 20.78 -7.72
N SER A 10 -12.06 20.17 -8.58
CA SER A 10 -11.55 19.25 -9.59
C SER A 10 -10.84 20.07 -10.66
N ARG A 11 -9.53 20.27 -10.50
CA ARG A 11 -8.69 20.75 -11.59
C ARG A 11 -8.80 19.71 -12.70
N GLY A 12 -9.26 20.13 -13.88
CA GLY A 12 -9.39 19.25 -15.05
C GLY A 12 -8.08 18.55 -15.35
N ALA A 13 -8.17 17.38 -15.98
CA ALA A 13 -6.97 16.69 -16.44
C ALA A 13 -6.18 17.61 -17.38
N PRO A 14 -4.84 17.66 -17.27
CA PRO A 14 -4.03 18.39 -18.23
C PRO A 14 -4.28 17.82 -19.64
N PRO A 15 -4.19 18.66 -20.68
CA PRO A 15 -4.33 18.19 -22.05
C PRO A 15 -3.26 17.12 -22.33
N ARG A 16 -3.67 16.04 -22.99
CA ARG A 16 -2.71 15.03 -23.46
C ARG A 16 -1.92 15.63 -24.62
N PRO A 17 -0.57 15.59 -24.58
CA PRO A 17 0.23 16.07 -25.69
C PRO A 17 -0.09 15.25 -26.94
N SER A 18 -0.16 15.92 -28.08
CA SER A 18 -0.39 15.27 -29.36
C SER A 18 0.87 14.50 -29.79
N PRO A 19 0.75 13.42 -30.59
CA PRO A 19 1.93 12.66 -31.05
C PRO A 19 2.92 13.51 -31.85
N VAL A 20 2.44 14.57 -32.51
CA VAL A 20 3.26 15.51 -33.29
C VAL A 20 4.17 16.34 -32.38
N GLU A 21 3.73 16.66 -31.16
CA GLU A 21 4.53 17.38 -30.17
C GLU A 21 5.65 16.52 -29.56
N LEU A 22 5.56 15.19 -29.71
CA LEU A 22 6.52 14.25 -29.14
C LEU A 22 7.61 13.83 -30.13
N THR A 23 7.44 14.13 -31.42
CA THR A 23 8.45 13.82 -32.43
C THR A 23 9.44 14.98 -32.51
N PRO A 24 10.72 14.78 -32.12
CA PRO A 24 11.73 15.80 -32.34
C PRO A 24 11.88 16.07 -33.85
N PRO A 25 12.13 17.33 -34.24
CA PRO A 25 12.19 17.73 -35.66
C PRO A 25 13.33 17.08 -36.44
N ASP A 26 14.35 16.57 -35.75
CA ASP A 26 15.50 15.92 -36.37
C ASP A 26 15.96 14.72 -35.51
N PRO A 27 15.60 13.48 -35.87
CA PRO A 27 15.91 12.29 -35.07
C PRO A 27 17.40 11.97 -35.03
N ASP A 28 18.18 12.48 -35.98
CA ASP A 28 19.60 12.18 -36.14
C ASP A 28 20.49 13.11 -35.28
N THR A 29 19.91 14.18 -34.74
CA THR A 29 20.60 15.11 -33.82
C THR A 29 20.50 14.71 -32.35
N LEU A 30 19.91 13.55 -32.05
CA LEU A 30 19.89 13.00 -30.69
C LEU A 30 21.31 12.58 -30.30
N VAL A 31 22.09 13.55 -29.83
CA VAL A 31 23.34 13.32 -29.12
C VAL A 31 22.97 12.58 -27.84
N VAL A 32 23.12 11.26 -27.87
CA VAL A 32 22.98 10.42 -26.69
C VAL A 32 24.08 10.84 -25.73
N ALA A 33 23.71 11.61 -24.71
CA ALA A 33 24.61 11.91 -23.62
C ALA A 33 25.13 10.57 -23.06
N PRO A 34 26.44 10.42 -22.82
CA PRO A 34 26.97 9.20 -22.24
C PRO A 34 26.24 8.93 -20.92
N ALA A 35 25.80 7.69 -20.73
CA ALA A 35 25.08 7.30 -19.53
C ALA A 35 25.89 7.72 -18.30
N ALA A 36 25.26 8.50 -17.42
CA ALA A 36 25.88 8.89 -16.16
C ALA A 36 26.24 7.62 -15.37
N PRO A 37 27.39 7.61 -14.66
CA PRO A 37 27.78 6.46 -13.86
C PRO A 37 26.67 6.15 -12.86
N VAL A 38 26.17 4.91 -12.90
CA VAL A 38 25.17 4.43 -11.95
C VAL A 38 25.81 4.50 -10.57
N PRO A 39 25.17 5.16 -9.58
CA PRO A 39 25.71 5.18 -8.23
C PRO A 39 25.84 3.72 -7.73
N PRO A 40 26.89 3.43 -6.94
CA PRO A 40 27.06 2.10 -6.38
C PRO A 40 25.78 1.70 -5.64
N PHE A 41 25.39 0.43 -5.81
CA PHE A 41 24.23 -0.15 -5.14
C PHE A 41 24.33 0.13 -3.63
N VAL A 42 23.47 1.03 -3.14
CA VAL A 42 23.36 1.30 -1.70
C VAL A 42 22.52 0.18 -1.14
N GLU A 43 23.17 -0.72 -0.39
CA GLU A 43 22.47 -1.78 0.32
C GLU A 43 21.36 -1.17 1.19
N THR A 44 20.13 -1.63 0.96
CA THR A 44 18.97 -1.23 1.76
C THR A 44 19.24 -1.60 3.22
N PRO A 45 19.08 -0.68 4.19
CA PRO A 45 19.31 -1.00 5.58
C PRO A 45 18.40 -2.15 6.03
N PRO A 46 18.88 -3.04 6.93
CA PRO A 46 18.09 -4.17 7.38
C PRO A 46 16.79 -3.67 8.03
N PRO A 47 15.67 -4.40 7.85
CA PRO A 47 14.41 -4.04 8.46
C PRO A 47 14.55 -3.97 9.99
N PRO A 48 13.83 -3.05 10.67
CA PRO A 48 13.90 -2.95 12.11
C PRO A 48 13.49 -4.29 12.74
N LYS A 49 14.23 -4.71 13.78
CA LYS A 49 13.92 -5.91 14.56
C LYS A 49 12.49 -5.80 15.09
N SER A 50 11.56 -6.56 14.50
CA SER A 50 10.26 -6.83 15.09
C SER A 50 10.48 -7.72 16.31
N GLY A 51 10.69 -7.08 17.46
CA GLY A 51 10.84 -7.80 18.72
C GLY A 51 9.57 -8.61 19.05
N PRO A 52 9.69 -9.73 19.80
CA PRO A 52 8.53 -10.32 20.45
C PRO A 52 7.87 -9.27 21.37
N PRO A 53 6.54 -9.29 21.56
CA PRO A 53 5.86 -8.30 22.40
C PRO A 53 6.51 -8.26 23.77
N ALA A 54 7.02 -7.09 24.16
CA ALA A 54 7.60 -6.84 25.47
C ALA A 54 6.47 -6.93 26.53
N GLY A 55 6.23 -8.13 27.04
CA GLY A 55 5.19 -8.34 28.04
C GLY A 55 4.75 -9.79 28.10
N GLY A 56 5.42 -10.55 28.97
CA GLY A 56 4.90 -11.83 29.43
C GLY A 56 3.51 -11.69 30.06
N ALA A 57 2.69 -12.71 29.77
CA ALA A 57 1.57 -13.18 30.58
C ALA A 57 0.50 -12.15 30.99
N ARG A 58 -0.49 -11.88 30.12
CA ARG A 58 -1.85 -11.46 30.56
C ARG A 58 -3.03 -12.07 29.81
N PHE A 59 -2.81 -13.05 28.93
CA PHE A 59 -3.91 -13.81 28.32
C PHE A 59 -3.92 -15.28 28.79
N ALA A 60 -3.87 -15.46 30.10
CA ALA A 60 -4.37 -16.67 30.74
C ALA A 60 -5.58 -16.32 31.61
N ALA A 61 -6.51 -15.50 31.07
CA ALA A 61 -7.87 -15.49 31.59
C ALA A 61 -8.51 -16.81 31.17
N ALA A 62 -8.29 -17.81 32.02
CA ALA A 62 -9.03 -19.04 32.20
C ALA A 62 -10.27 -19.16 31.29
N ARG A 63 -10.12 -19.89 30.18
CA ARG A 63 -11.27 -20.50 29.52
C ARG A 63 -11.73 -21.67 30.38
N ASN A 64 -12.38 -21.35 31.50
CA ASN A 64 -13.06 -22.35 32.31
C ASN A 64 -14.53 -22.35 31.89
N PRO A 65 -15.02 -23.34 31.11
CA PRO A 65 -16.45 -23.49 30.94
C PRO A 65 -17.03 -23.87 32.30
N ARG A 66 -17.88 -23.01 32.88
CA ARG A 66 -18.62 -23.33 34.10
C ARG A 66 -19.40 -24.62 33.87
N ALA A 67 -19.28 -25.58 34.78
CA ALA A 67 -20.09 -26.79 34.75
C ALA A 67 -21.58 -26.40 34.64
N GLY A 68 -22.24 -26.84 33.57
CA GLY A 68 -23.62 -26.46 33.22
C GLY A 68 -23.77 -25.45 32.07
N GLN A 69 -22.69 -24.90 31.51
CA GLN A 69 -22.78 -24.00 30.37
C GLN A 69 -23.07 -24.78 29.07
N ALA A 70 -24.30 -24.68 28.57
CA ALA A 70 -24.72 -25.35 27.34
C ALA A 70 -23.84 -24.94 26.15
N ARG A 71 -23.20 -25.92 25.51
CA ARG A 71 -22.38 -25.70 24.32
C ARG A 71 -23.28 -25.23 23.18
N ARG A 72 -23.11 -23.97 22.76
CA ARG A 72 -23.76 -23.47 21.54
C ARG A 72 -23.00 -24.03 20.34
N TYR A 73 -23.45 -25.17 19.82
CA TYR A 73 -22.97 -25.67 18.54
C TYR A 73 -23.44 -24.71 17.44
N ALA A 74 -22.50 -24.18 16.65
CA ALA A 74 -22.75 -23.13 15.67
C ALA A 74 -23.58 -23.58 14.44
N PHE A 75 -23.91 -24.86 14.32
CA PHE A 75 -24.71 -25.41 13.24
C PHE A 75 -25.82 -26.30 13.78
N ARG A 76 -26.85 -25.68 14.36
CA ARG A 76 -28.14 -26.35 14.45
C ARG A 76 -28.79 -26.25 13.07
N ARG A 77 -28.80 -27.36 12.33
CA ARG A 77 -29.71 -27.51 11.18
C ARG A 77 -31.10 -27.68 11.77
N SER A 78 -31.96 -26.69 11.54
CA SER A 78 -33.40 -26.73 11.81
C SER A 78 -34.07 -27.71 10.86
#